data_AF-A0A6B3ADM0-F1
#
_entry.id   AF-A0A6B3ADM0-F1
#
_cell.length_a   1.000
_cell.length_b   1.000
_cell.length_c   1.000
_cell.angle_alpha   90.00
_cell.angle_beta   90.00
_cell.angle_gamma   90.00
#
_symmetry.space_group_name_H-M   'P 1'
#
loop_
_entity.id
_entity.type
_entity.pdbx_description
1 polymer ?
#
loop_
_entity_poly.entity_id
_entity_poly.type
_entity_poly.pdbx_seq_one_letter_code
_entity_poly.pdbx_strand_id
1 'polypeptide(L)'
;VHATVRGTAADGRPYRADDPRLLGWVHLAEIDAFLRAHQRYGARPLDAAGCDGYVADMARIATALGVPDPPVTRAELAARLAEYRGELHATPDARATARFLLLNPPVPLVARLPYGVLAANAVSLLPVWATRELRVPRIPPAEGLCVRPLGTAVTAGIRWALAPTRAGTVPA
;
A
#
# COMPACT_ATOMS: atom_id res chain seq x y z
N VAL A 1 7.41 12.86 -14.89
CA VAL A 1 6.32 11.92 -15.22
C VAL A 1 4.95 12.51 -14.87
N HIS A 2 4.59 12.72 -13.59
CA HIS A 2 3.25 13.23 -13.22
C HIS A 2 2.84 14.53 -13.94
N ALA A 3 3.76 15.48 -14.14
CA ALA A 3 3.50 16.75 -14.83
C ALA A 3 3.01 16.62 -16.29
N THR A 4 3.29 15.47 -16.93
CA THR A 4 2.88 15.21 -18.32
C THR A 4 1.54 14.47 -18.40
N VAL A 5 0.98 14.03 -17.28
CA VAL A 5 -0.26 13.24 -17.25
C VAL A 5 -1.42 14.15 -16.88
N ARG A 6 -2.33 14.32 -17.84
CA ARG A 6 -3.56 15.11 -17.71
C ARG A 6 -4.69 14.36 -18.37
N GLY A 7 -5.90 14.56 -17.90
CA GLY A 7 -7.07 13.94 -18.49
C GLY A 7 -8.37 14.50 -17.93
N THR A 8 -9.44 13.81 -18.23
CA THR A 8 -10.78 14.13 -17.76
C THR A 8 -11.33 12.90 -17.05
N ALA A 9 -11.79 13.07 -15.82
CA ALA A 9 -12.46 12.02 -15.07
C ALA A 9 -13.79 11.66 -15.73
N ALA A 10 -14.34 10.49 -15.37
CA ALA A 10 -15.59 10.00 -15.96
C ALA A 10 -16.80 10.92 -15.76
N ASP A 11 -16.74 11.83 -14.78
CA ASP A 11 -17.74 12.86 -14.49
C ASP A 11 -17.48 14.20 -15.20
N GLY A 12 -16.50 14.26 -16.11
CA GLY A 12 -16.16 15.44 -16.89
C GLY A 12 -15.16 16.39 -16.21
N ARG A 13 -14.74 16.11 -14.96
CA ARG A 13 -13.76 16.98 -14.28
C ARG A 13 -12.37 16.84 -14.91
N PRO A 14 -11.73 17.94 -15.34
CA PRO A 14 -10.34 17.88 -15.74
C PRO A 14 -9.46 17.58 -14.52
N TYR A 15 -8.40 16.78 -14.72
CA TYR A 15 -7.42 16.53 -13.67
C TYR A 15 -6.00 16.54 -14.24
N ARG A 16 -5.04 16.75 -13.33
CA ARG A 16 -3.62 16.57 -13.60
C ARG A 16 -3.03 15.67 -12.53
N ALA A 17 -2.19 14.73 -12.92
CA ALA A 17 -1.61 13.80 -11.97
C ALA A 17 -0.59 14.46 -11.03
N ASP A 18 -0.13 15.69 -11.35
CA ASP A 18 0.71 16.51 -10.48
C ASP A 18 -0.08 17.50 -9.61
N ASP A 19 -1.40 17.38 -9.54
CA ASP A 19 -2.21 18.12 -8.58
C ASP A 19 -1.81 17.74 -7.14
N PRO A 20 -1.44 18.71 -6.27
CA PRO A 20 -0.96 18.40 -4.92
C PRO A 20 -1.96 17.66 -4.03
N ARG A 21 -3.28 17.88 -4.21
CA ARG A 21 -4.33 17.19 -3.45
C ARG A 21 -4.40 15.72 -3.86
N LEU A 22 -4.28 15.44 -5.16
CA LEU A 22 -4.25 14.07 -5.70
C LEU A 22 -2.95 13.33 -5.36
N LEU A 23 -1.80 14.01 -5.49
CA LEU A 23 -0.50 13.48 -5.06
C LEU A 23 -0.51 13.15 -3.56
N GLY A 24 -1.06 14.06 -2.75
CA GLY A 24 -1.26 13.85 -1.32
C GLY A 24 -2.09 12.60 -1.04
N TRP A 25 -3.23 12.43 -1.71
CA TRP A 25 -4.06 11.24 -1.53
C TRP A 25 -3.27 9.94 -1.82
N VAL A 26 -2.64 9.86 -3.00
CA VAL A 26 -1.91 8.65 -3.42
C VAL A 26 -0.78 8.33 -2.45
N HIS A 27 0.02 9.33 -2.08
CA HIS A 27 1.14 9.16 -1.16
C HIS A 27 0.67 8.72 0.24
N LEU A 28 -0.35 9.36 0.80
CA LEU A 28 -0.83 9.04 2.15
C LEU A 28 -1.48 7.66 2.21
N ALA A 29 -2.25 7.28 1.19
CA ALA A 29 -2.81 5.94 1.09
C ALA A 29 -1.72 4.87 0.94
N GLU A 30 -0.67 5.16 0.18
CA GLU A 30 0.49 4.28 0.01
C GLU A 30 1.20 4.03 1.36
N ILE A 31 1.56 5.09 2.07
CA ILE A 31 2.35 4.94 3.31
C ILE A 31 1.54 4.34 4.45
N ASP A 32 0.23 4.61 4.53
CA ASP A 32 -0.66 3.92 5.48
C ASP A 32 -0.76 2.43 5.15
N ALA A 33 -0.91 2.06 3.87
CA ALA A 33 -0.94 0.66 3.46
C ALA A 33 0.37 -0.07 3.77
N PHE A 34 1.52 0.56 3.50
CA PHE A 34 2.83 0.00 3.80
C PHE A 34 3.06 -0.15 5.31
N LEU A 35 2.72 0.87 6.10
CA LEU A 35 2.84 0.80 7.56
C LEU A 35 1.95 -0.32 8.12
N ARG A 36 0.70 -0.43 7.68
CA ARG A 36 -0.21 -1.51 8.10
C ARG A 36 0.32 -2.89 7.72
N ALA A 37 0.83 -3.03 6.50
CA ALA A 37 1.42 -4.29 6.05
C ALA A 37 2.65 -4.66 6.88
N HIS A 38 3.53 -3.69 7.16
CA HIS A 38 4.71 -3.90 7.99
C HIS A 38 4.35 -4.27 9.43
N GLN A 39 3.40 -3.56 10.04
CA GLN A 39 2.93 -3.87 11.39
C GLN A 39 2.28 -5.27 11.48
N ARG A 40 1.58 -5.71 10.42
CA ARG A 40 0.87 -7.01 10.42
C ARG A 40 1.77 -8.19 10.05
N TYR A 41 2.69 -8.00 9.11
CA TYR A 41 3.44 -9.08 8.46
C TYR A 41 4.96 -8.92 8.52
N GLY A 42 5.46 -7.76 8.94
CA GLY A 42 6.89 -7.50 9.09
C GLY A 42 7.48 -8.32 10.24
N ALA A 43 8.74 -8.75 10.09
CA ALA A 43 9.40 -9.56 11.12
C ALA A 43 9.66 -8.80 12.43
N ARG A 44 9.73 -7.47 12.37
CA ARG A 44 9.98 -6.60 13.52
C ARG A 44 9.03 -5.40 13.42
N PRO A 45 7.79 -5.52 13.93
CA PRO A 45 6.89 -4.38 14.03
C PRO A 45 7.56 -3.21 14.76
N LEU A 46 7.30 -1.99 14.30
CA LEU A 46 7.76 -0.77 14.94
C LEU A 46 6.94 -0.49 16.20
N ASP A 47 7.57 0.10 17.21
CA ASP A 47 6.86 0.71 18.31
C ASP A 47 6.18 2.02 17.87
N ALA A 48 5.53 2.72 18.81
CA ALA A 48 4.80 3.95 18.51
C ALA A 48 5.72 5.03 17.92
N ALA A 49 6.88 5.25 18.54
CA ALA A 49 7.86 6.23 18.08
C ALA A 49 8.42 5.87 16.70
N GLY A 50 8.67 4.60 16.41
CA GLY A 50 9.10 4.13 15.10
C GLY A 50 8.02 4.30 14.03
N CYS A 51 6.74 4.13 14.37
CA CYS A 51 5.65 4.43 13.45
C CYS A 51 5.61 5.92 13.08
N ASP A 52 5.75 6.82 14.06
CA ASP A 52 5.80 8.26 13.81
C ASP A 52 7.06 8.64 13.02
N GLY A 53 8.21 8.05 13.35
CA GLY A 53 9.45 8.24 12.59
C GLY A 53 9.31 7.82 11.13
N TYR A 54 8.65 6.70 10.84
CA TYR A 54 8.34 6.29 9.47
C TYR A 54 7.48 7.34 8.73
N VAL A 55 6.45 7.86 9.38
CA VAL A 55 5.59 8.88 8.76
C VAL A 55 6.36 10.18 8.52
N ALA A 56 7.16 10.63 9.48
CA ALA A 56 8.03 11.80 9.33
C ALA A 56 9.05 11.64 8.18
N ASP A 57 9.61 10.43 7.99
CA ASP A 57 10.49 10.14 6.87
C ASP A 57 9.76 10.23 5.53
N MET A 58 8.55 9.68 5.45
CA MET A 58 7.73 9.76 4.24
C MET A 58 7.24 11.18 3.95
N ALA A 59 6.99 12.00 4.99
CA ALA A 59 6.64 13.41 4.84
C ALA A 59 7.70 14.19 4.05
N ARG A 60 8.99 13.91 4.27
CA ARG A 60 10.08 14.52 3.49
C ARG A 60 9.99 14.19 1.99
N ILE A 61 9.61 12.95 1.66
CA ILE A 61 9.39 12.51 0.27
C ILE A 61 8.15 13.21 -0.31
N ALA A 62 7.04 13.26 0.44
CA ALA A 62 5.83 13.94 0.02
C ALA A 62 6.08 15.41 -0.31
N THR A 63 6.81 16.12 0.54
CA THR A 63 7.21 17.52 0.30
C THR A 63 8.04 17.65 -0.97
N ALA A 64 9.03 16.77 -1.18
CA ALA A 64 9.84 16.77 -2.40
C ALA A 64 9.03 16.47 -3.67
N LEU A 65 7.92 15.73 -3.55
CA LEU A 65 6.98 15.45 -4.62
C LEU A 65 5.94 16.58 -4.84
N GLY A 66 5.95 17.62 -4.01
CA GLY A 66 5.06 18.78 -4.13
C GLY A 66 3.79 18.72 -3.28
N VAL A 67 3.70 17.81 -2.31
CA VAL A 67 2.60 17.78 -1.35
C VAL A 67 2.83 18.84 -0.26
N PRO A 68 1.95 19.84 -0.11
CA PRO A 68 2.07 20.84 0.94
C PRO A 68 1.69 20.24 2.30
N ASP A 69 2.46 20.59 3.33
CA ASP A 69 2.19 20.24 4.73
C ASP A 69 1.73 18.77 4.92
N PRO A 70 2.58 17.80 4.55
CA PRO A 70 2.28 16.39 4.76
C PRO A 70 2.33 16.04 6.26
N PRO A 71 1.47 15.12 6.73
CA PRO A 71 1.47 14.67 8.12
C PRO A 71 2.82 14.06 8.49
N VAL A 72 3.28 14.32 9.71
CA VAL A 72 4.55 13.82 10.25
C VAL A 72 4.37 12.80 11.36
N THR A 73 3.14 12.60 11.84
CA THR A 73 2.80 11.54 12.81
C THR A 73 1.75 10.59 12.27
N ARG A 74 1.68 9.38 12.83
CA ARG A 74 0.65 8.40 12.50
C ARG A 74 -0.77 8.92 12.81
N ALA A 75 -0.91 9.73 13.86
CA ALA A 75 -2.19 10.34 14.22
C ALA A 75 -2.65 11.36 13.16
N GLU A 76 -1.75 12.24 12.72
CA GLU A 76 -2.02 13.19 11.65
C GLU A 76 -2.30 12.49 10.31
N LEU A 77 -1.56 11.42 9.99
CA LEU A 77 -1.81 10.60 8.81
C LEU A 77 -3.24 10.06 8.81
N ALA A 78 -3.67 9.48 9.94
CA ALA A 78 -5.03 8.97 10.08
C ALA A 78 -6.09 10.08 9.95
N ALA A 79 -5.84 11.26 10.54
CA ALA A 79 -6.73 12.41 10.43
C ALA A 79 -6.83 12.91 8.98
N ARG A 80 -5.70 13.09 8.31
CA ARG A 80 -5.65 13.56 6.91
C ARG A 80 -6.32 12.57 5.96
N LEU A 81 -6.15 11.26 6.15
CA LEU A 81 -6.88 10.23 5.39
C LEU A 81 -8.40 10.28 5.63
N ALA A 82 -8.84 10.63 6.83
CA ALA A 82 -10.27 10.78 7.13
C ALA A 82 -10.88 11.98 6.39
N GLU A 83 -10.14 13.08 6.21
CA GLU A 83 -10.60 14.24 5.42
C GLU A 83 -10.91 13.87 3.97
N TYR A 84 -10.09 13.00 3.37
CA TYR A 84 -10.32 12.53 2.00
C TYR A 84 -11.60 11.70 1.87
N ARG A 85 -12.15 11.12 2.96
CA ARG A 85 -13.22 10.12 2.87
C ARG A 85 -14.43 10.61 2.08
N GLY A 86 -14.80 11.89 2.21
CA GLY A 86 -15.93 12.49 1.47
C GLY A 86 -15.72 12.58 -0.04
N GLU A 87 -14.47 12.54 -0.51
CA GLU A 87 -14.08 12.64 -1.91
C GLU A 87 -13.99 11.25 -2.60
N LEU A 88 -13.96 10.17 -1.82
CA LEU A 88 -13.66 8.82 -2.33
C LEU A 88 -14.92 8.03 -2.69
N HIS A 89 -14.97 7.57 -3.94
CA HIS A 89 -15.98 6.63 -4.45
C HIS A 89 -15.35 5.61 -5.41
N ALA A 90 -15.88 4.39 -5.48
CA ALA A 90 -15.40 3.42 -6.47
C ALA A 90 -15.97 3.68 -7.86
N THR A 91 -15.10 4.02 -8.81
CA THR A 91 -15.43 4.15 -10.23
C THR A 91 -15.47 2.79 -10.94
N PRO A 92 -16.08 2.70 -12.14
CA PRO A 92 -15.98 1.49 -12.98
C PRO A 92 -14.53 1.06 -13.21
N ASP A 93 -13.63 2.02 -13.45
CA ASP A 93 -12.20 1.76 -13.66
C ASP A 93 -11.54 1.22 -12.38
N ALA A 94 -11.82 1.79 -11.21
CA ALA A 94 -11.29 1.27 -9.94
C ALA A 94 -11.71 -0.19 -9.69
N ARG A 95 -12.97 -0.53 -9.99
CA ARG A 95 -13.47 -1.92 -9.89
C ARG A 95 -12.84 -2.83 -10.95
N ALA A 96 -12.63 -2.33 -12.16
CA ALA A 96 -11.94 -3.06 -13.21
C ALA A 96 -10.49 -3.37 -12.83
N THR A 97 -9.76 -2.38 -12.30
CA THR A 97 -8.40 -2.54 -11.78
C THR A 97 -8.36 -3.54 -10.63
N ALA A 98 -9.28 -3.46 -9.67
CA ALA A 98 -9.35 -4.43 -8.57
C ALA A 98 -9.57 -5.86 -9.10
N ARG A 99 -10.50 -6.08 -10.04
CA ARG A 99 -10.71 -7.39 -10.66
C ARG A 99 -9.50 -7.88 -11.46
N PHE A 100 -8.85 -6.99 -12.20
CA PHE A 100 -7.64 -7.31 -12.95
C PHE A 100 -6.55 -7.82 -12.00
N LEU A 101 -6.27 -7.07 -10.94
CA LEU A 101 -5.28 -7.45 -9.94
C LEU A 101 -5.65 -8.77 -9.26
N LEU A 102 -6.90 -8.96 -8.84
CA LEU A 102 -7.28 -10.10 -8.01
C LEU A 102 -7.55 -11.40 -8.80
N LEU A 103 -8.10 -11.30 -10.01
CA LEU A 103 -8.61 -12.45 -10.77
C LEU A 103 -7.80 -12.74 -12.04
N ASN A 104 -7.25 -11.71 -12.67
CA ASN A 104 -6.48 -11.83 -13.90
C ASN A 104 -5.08 -11.22 -13.79
N PRO A 105 -4.30 -11.54 -12.73
CA PRO A 105 -3.01 -10.92 -12.55
C PRO A 105 -2.05 -11.29 -13.69
N PRO A 106 -1.23 -10.35 -14.18
CA PRO A 106 -0.27 -10.59 -15.25
C PRO A 106 0.98 -11.30 -14.71
N VAL A 107 0.79 -12.47 -14.10
CA VAL A 107 1.86 -13.30 -13.51
C VAL A 107 1.88 -14.68 -14.16
N PRO A 108 3.05 -15.34 -14.26
CA PRO A 108 3.14 -16.71 -14.74
C PRO A 108 2.23 -17.66 -13.96
N LEU A 109 1.74 -18.72 -14.60
CA LEU A 109 0.80 -19.67 -13.99
C LEU A 109 1.32 -20.23 -12.65
N VAL A 110 2.62 -20.54 -12.59
CA VAL A 110 3.32 -21.04 -11.39
C VAL A 110 3.29 -20.06 -10.21
N ALA A 111 3.15 -18.75 -10.48
CA ALA A 111 3.11 -17.70 -9.48
C ALA A 111 1.69 -17.32 -9.05
N ARG A 112 0.63 -17.87 -9.67
CA ARG A 112 -0.75 -17.47 -9.37
C ARG A 112 -1.19 -17.82 -7.94
N LEU A 113 -0.78 -18.96 -7.42
CA LEU A 113 -1.10 -19.36 -6.03
C LEU A 113 -0.45 -18.42 -4.99
N PRO A 114 0.89 -18.21 -4.97
CA PRO A 114 1.50 -17.28 -4.03
C PRO A 114 1.01 -15.84 -4.23
N TYR A 115 0.76 -15.42 -5.47
CA TYR A 115 0.15 -14.12 -5.75
C TYR A 115 -1.26 -14.02 -5.13
N GLY A 116 -2.09 -15.06 -5.24
CA GLY A 116 -3.42 -15.08 -4.63
C GLY A 116 -3.39 -14.92 -3.11
N VAL A 117 -2.40 -15.53 -2.44
CA VAL A 117 -2.16 -15.34 -0.99
C VAL A 117 -1.76 -13.90 -0.68
N LEU A 118 -0.87 -13.30 -1.47
CA LEU A 118 -0.48 -11.90 -1.32
C LEU A 118 -1.68 -10.96 -1.50
N ALA A 119 -2.47 -11.19 -2.56
CA ALA A 119 -3.67 -10.44 -2.87
C ALA A 119 -4.72 -10.52 -1.74
N ALA A 120 -4.96 -11.71 -1.19
CA ALA A 120 -5.87 -11.89 -0.07
C ALA A 120 -5.42 -11.13 1.18
N ASN A 121 -4.11 -11.16 1.48
CA ASN A 121 -3.55 -10.38 2.59
C ASN A 121 -3.69 -8.87 2.37
N ALA A 122 -3.44 -8.37 1.15
CA ALA A 122 -3.65 -6.97 0.81
C ALA A 122 -5.11 -6.54 0.98
N VAL A 123 -6.06 -7.35 0.51
CA VAL A 123 -7.51 -7.10 0.69
C VAL A 123 -7.89 -7.08 2.17
N SER A 124 -7.25 -7.91 3.01
CA SER A 124 -7.52 -7.93 4.46
C SER A 124 -7.04 -6.67 5.20
N LEU A 125 -6.11 -5.90 4.62
CA LEU A 125 -5.62 -4.64 5.16
C LEU A 125 -6.51 -3.44 4.80
N LEU A 126 -7.29 -3.53 3.71
CA LEU A 126 -8.15 -2.45 3.26
C LEU A 126 -9.21 -2.11 4.31
N PRO A 127 -9.63 -0.85 4.46
CA PRO A 127 -10.79 -0.48 5.27
C PRO A 127 -12.09 -1.17 4.80
N VAL A 128 -13.06 -1.35 5.70
CA VAL A 128 -14.33 -2.05 5.39
C VAL A 128 -15.06 -1.35 4.25
N TRP A 129 -15.13 -0.02 4.31
CA TRP A 129 -15.79 0.80 3.30
C TRP A 129 -15.15 0.59 1.92
N ALA A 130 -13.82 0.48 1.84
CA ALA A 130 -13.10 0.32 0.57
C ALA A 130 -13.41 -1.04 -0.06
N THR A 131 -13.43 -2.11 0.73
CA THR A 131 -13.80 -3.45 0.22
C THR A 131 -15.25 -3.50 -0.29
N ARG A 132 -16.18 -2.81 0.38
CA ARG A 132 -17.58 -2.71 -0.05
C ARG A 132 -17.70 -1.92 -1.35
N GLU A 133 -17.08 -0.75 -1.41
CA GLU A 133 -17.05 0.11 -2.60
C GLU A 133 -16.46 -0.63 -3.80
N LEU A 134 -15.33 -1.33 -3.63
CA LEU A 134 -14.67 -2.07 -4.72
C LEU A 134 -15.37 -3.39 -5.08
N ARG A 135 -16.40 -3.82 -4.33
CA ARG A 135 -17.05 -5.15 -4.45
C ARG A 135 -16.05 -6.30 -4.37
N VAL A 136 -15.06 -6.16 -3.50
CA VAL A 136 -14.08 -7.22 -3.27
C VAL A 136 -14.53 -8.01 -2.03
N PRO A 137 -14.78 -9.32 -2.15
CA PRO A 137 -15.12 -10.13 -1.00
C PRO A 137 -13.93 -10.13 -0.05
N ARG A 138 -14.18 -9.77 1.21
CA ARG A 138 -13.26 -10.11 2.27
C ARG A 138 -13.41 -11.60 2.50
N ILE A 139 -12.40 -12.36 2.11
CA ILE A 139 -12.27 -13.71 2.62
C ILE A 139 -12.06 -13.52 4.12
N PRO A 140 -12.97 -14.01 4.99
CA PRO A 140 -12.71 -14.02 6.42
C PRO A 140 -11.33 -14.65 6.53
N PRO A 141 -10.40 -13.98 7.21
CA PRO A 141 -9.07 -14.52 7.32
C PRO A 141 -9.22 -15.96 7.80
N ALA A 142 -8.47 -16.88 7.21
CA ALA A 142 -8.15 -18.13 7.89
C ALA A 142 -7.25 -17.81 9.12
N GLU A 143 -7.76 -16.91 9.97
CA GLU A 143 -7.32 -16.47 11.29
C GLU A 143 -7.73 -17.63 12.20
N GLY A 144 -6.85 -18.48 12.72
CA GLY A 144 -5.45 -18.21 13.02
C GLY A 144 -4.57 -19.45 13.14
N LEU A 145 -4.67 -20.45 12.25
CA LEU A 145 -3.77 -21.61 12.30
C LEU A 145 -2.67 -21.67 11.23
N CYS A 146 -2.85 -21.09 10.02
CA CYS A 146 -1.88 -21.31 8.91
C CYS A 146 -1.41 -20.06 8.14
N VAL A 147 -2.09 -18.92 8.17
CA VAL A 147 -1.76 -17.78 7.28
C VAL A 147 -0.65 -16.88 7.84
N ARG A 148 -0.62 -16.65 9.15
CA ARG A 148 0.48 -15.93 9.81
C ARG A 148 1.84 -16.61 9.60
N PRO A 149 2.01 -17.92 9.88
CA PRO A 149 3.29 -18.57 9.65
C PRO A 149 3.67 -18.60 8.17
N LEU A 150 2.72 -18.76 7.24
CA LEU A 150 3.00 -18.75 5.81
C LEU A 150 3.43 -17.37 5.29
N GLY A 151 2.78 -16.29 5.73
CA GLY A 151 3.18 -14.91 5.38
C GLY A 151 4.57 -14.56 5.94
N THR A 152 4.85 -14.95 7.18
CA THR A 152 6.18 -14.82 7.77
C THR A 152 7.22 -15.67 7.03
N ALA A 153 6.87 -16.90 6.63
CA ALA A 153 7.78 -17.78 5.90
C ALA A 153 8.11 -17.26 4.49
N VAL A 154 7.11 -16.76 3.75
CA VAL A 154 7.32 -16.17 2.42
C VAL A 154 8.18 -14.91 2.51
N THR A 155 7.90 -14.02 3.46
CA THR A 155 8.70 -12.79 3.66
C THR A 155 10.10 -13.09 4.20
N ALA A 156 10.27 -14.13 5.02
CA ALA A 156 11.58 -14.62 5.43
C ALA A 156 12.37 -15.24 4.27
N GLY A 157 11.71 -15.99 3.39
CA GLY A 157 12.32 -16.55 2.18
C GLY A 157 12.80 -15.47 1.20
N ILE A 158 11.96 -14.45 0.94
CA ILE A 158 12.35 -13.29 0.13
C ILE A 158 13.54 -12.56 0.78
N ARG A 159 13.51 -12.36 2.11
CA ARG A 159 14.63 -11.73 2.83
C ARG A 159 15.91 -12.54 2.76
N TRP A 160 15.84 -13.85 2.90
CA TRP A 160 17.00 -14.73 2.78
C TRP A 160 17.59 -14.66 1.37
N ALA A 161 16.73 -14.67 0.34
CA ALA A 161 17.15 -14.56 -1.05
C ALA A 161 17.72 -13.18 -1.42
N LEU A 162 17.23 -12.11 -0.77
CA LEU A 162 17.69 -10.73 -0.97
C LEU A 162 18.75 -10.29 0.06
N ALA A 163 19.13 -11.16 0.99
CA ALA A 163 20.16 -10.84 1.97
C ALA A 163 21.47 -10.64 1.20
N PRO A 164 22.19 -9.53 1.42
CA PRO A 164 23.48 -9.34 0.79
C PRO A 164 24.38 -10.52 1.17
N THR A 165 24.92 -11.22 0.17
CA THR A 165 26.10 -12.05 0.41
C THR A 165 27.14 -11.12 1.01
N ARG A 166 27.56 -11.39 2.26
CA ARG A 166 28.64 -10.63 2.89
C ARG A 166 29.82 -10.65 1.93
N ALA A 167 30.07 -9.53 1.26
CA ALA A 167 31.29 -9.35 0.49
C ALA A 167 32.44 -9.47 1.49
N GLY A 168 33.36 -10.38 1.16
CA GLY A 168 34.46 -10.78 2.01
C GLY A 168 35.29 -9.60 2.51
N THR A 169 35.81 -9.77 3.72
CA THR A 169 36.92 -8.98 4.28
C THR A 169 38.02 -8.82 3.24
N VAL A 170 38.28 -7.57 2.83
CA VAL A 170 39.52 -7.21 2.11
C VAL A 170 40.63 -7.14 3.16
N PRO A 171 41.70 -7.95 3.05
CA PRO A 171 42.85 -7.84 3.95
C PRO A 171 43.66 -6.58 3.62
N ALA A 172 44.32 -6.07 4.67
CA ALA A 172 45.03 -4.78 4.74
C ALA A 172 46.18 -4.61 3.74
#